data_AF-A0A0P9N2T2-F1
#
_entry.id   AF-A0A0P9N2T2-F1
#
_cell.length_a   1.000
_cell.length_b   1.000
_cell.length_c   1.000
_cell.angle_alpha   90.00
_cell.angle_beta   90.00
_cell.angle_gamma   90.00
#
_symmetry.space_group_name_H-M   'P 1'
#
loop_
_entity.id
_entity.type
_entity.pdbx_description
1 polymer ?
#
loop_
_entity_poly.entity_id
_entity_poly.type
_entity_poly.pdbx_seq_one_letter_code
_entity_poly.pdbx_strand_id
1 'polypeptide(L)'
;SLLAAARPDKVLKPASEVVKDSTLLTIRGLTAGYGKKNLQGMPMIRVLEDIDLTIRRGQAIGVIGESGSGKSTLARVVAGLLDPAHGSLTFDGADLSGTLAGRTEEQFRRIQMVFQ
;
A
#
# COMPACT_ATOMS: atom_id res chain seq x y z
N SER A 1 -12.71 -20.26 -29.98
CA SER A 1 -12.55 -19.02 -29.22
C SER A 1 -13.32 -19.11 -27.92
N LEU A 2 -12.64 -19.18 -26.78
CA LEU A 2 -13.25 -19.22 -25.45
C LEU A 2 -12.93 -17.91 -24.72
N LEU A 3 -13.91 -17.02 -24.64
CA LEU A 3 -13.93 -15.86 -23.76
C LEU A 3 -14.89 -16.20 -22.62
N ALA A 4 -14.35 -16.61 -21.47
CA ALA A 4 -15.11 -16.72 -20.24
C ALA A 4 -15.00 -15.38 -19.50
N ALA A 5 -16.07 -14.59 -19.50
CA ALA A 5 -16.17 -13.42 -18.64
C ALA A 5 -16.43 -13.90 -17.21
N ALA A 6 -15.52 -13.57 -16.28
CA ALA A 6 -15.74 -13.80 -14.87
C ALA A 6 -16.89 -12.90 -14.38
N ARG A 7 -17.96 -13.49 -13.87
CA ARG A 7 -19.02 -12.79 -13.13
C ARG A 7 -18.66 -12.86 -11.64
N PRO A 8 -18.31 -11.75 -10.97
CA PRO A 8 -18.08 -11.79 -9.54
C PRO A 8 -19.44 -11.77 -8.82
N ASP A 9 -20.12 -12.92 -8.79
CA ASP A 9 -21.29 -13.08 -7.92
C ASP A 9 -20.82 -13.40 -6.50
N LYS A 10 -20.54 -12.34 -5.74
CA LYS A 10 -20.63 -12.32 -4.28
C LYS A 10 -20.85 -10.88 -3.82
N VAL A 11 -22.11 -10.57 -3.49
CA VAL A 11 -22.44 -9.42 -2.66
C VAL A 11 -21.65 -9.58 -1.36
N LEU A 12 -20.65 -8.72 -1.14
CA LEU A 12 -19.94 -8.62 0.13
C LEU A 12 -20.98 -8.22 1.18
N LYS A 13 -21.33 -9.14 2.09
CA LYS A 13 -22.08 -8.77 3.29
C LYS A 13 -21.29 -7.67 4.00
N PRO A 14 -21.90 -6.54 4.41
CA PRO A 14 -21.20 -5.59 5.25
C PRO A 14 -20.91 -6.30 6.57
N ALA A 15 -19.63 -6.56 6.83
CA ALA A 15 -19.18 -7.13 8.08
C ALA A 15 -19.29 -6.06 9.18
N SER A 16 -20.50 -5.84 9.68
CA SER A 16 -20.74 -5.22 10.98
C SER A 16 -20.49 -6.27 12.07
N GLU A 17 -19.23 -6.64 12.24
CA GLU A 17 -18.66 -7.04 13.51
C GLU A 17 -17.25 -6.44 13.51
N VAL A 18 -17.11 -5.31 14.19
CA VAL A 18 -15.82 -4.64 14.38
C VAL A 18 -15.00 -5.50 15.33
N VAL A 19 -14.37 -6.55 14.79
CA VAL A 19 -13.27 -7.24 15.45
C VAL A 19 -12.16 -6.22 15.58
N LYS A 20 -11.85 -5.88 16.84
CA LYS A 20 -10.91 -4.86 17.32
C LYS A 20 -9.46 -5.04 16.83
N ASP A 21 -9.19 -6.10 16.06
CA ASP A 21 -7.85 -6.51 15.61
C ASP A 21 -7.80 -7.04 14.16
N SER A 22 -8.68 -6.54 13.30
CA SER A 22 -8.77 -6.97 11.89
C SER A 22 -7.93 -6.14 10.91
N THR A 23 -7.09 -5.22 11.39
CA THR A 23 -6.26 -4.37 10.51
C THR A 23 -5.11 -5.17 9.92
N LEU A 24 -5.01 -5.18 8.59
CA LEU A 24 -3.92 -5.85 7.87
C LEU A 24 -2.81 -4.88 7.50
N LEU A 25 -3.15 -3.69 7.00
CA LEU A 25 -2.18 -2.68 6.60
C LEU A 25 -2.61 -1.32 7.17
N THR A 26 -1.69 -0.62 7.82
CA THR A 26 -1.84 0.78 8.18
C THR A 26 -0.71 1.57 7.55
N ILE A 27 -1.05 2.74 7.02
CA ILE A 27 -0.11 3.74 6.53
C ILE A 27 -0.47 5.03 7.29
N ARG A 28 0.53 5.67 7.90
CA ARG A 28 0.35 6.91 8.65
C ARG A 28 1.29 8.00 8.17
N GLY A 29 0.75 9.17 7.83
CA GLY A 29 1.51 10.37 7.46
C GLY A 29 2.54 10.14 6.35
N LEU A 30 2.22 9.28 5.38
CA LEU A 30 3.18 8.82 4.39
C LEU A 30 3.52 9.92 3.39
N THR A 31 4.81 10.23 3.30
CA THR A 31 5.36 11.14 2.30
C THR A 31 6.41 10.41 1.47
N ALA A 32 6.26 10.42 0.15
CA ALA A 32 7.16 9.71 -0.76
C ALA A 32 7.23 10.36 -2.14
N GLY A 33 8.28 10.05 -2.88
CA GLY A 33 8.57 10.69 -4.15
C GLY A 33 9.87 10.21 -4.76
N TYR A 34 10.35 10.92 -5.78
CA TYR A 34 11.50 10.53 -6.58
C TYR A 34 12.59 11.62 -6.63
N GLY A 35 13.78 11.22 -7.07
CA GLY A 35 14.94 12.09 -7.16
C GLY A 35 15.78 12.09 -5.88
N LYS A 36 16.81 12.95 -5.84
CA LYS A 36 17.68 13.07 -4.67
C LYS A 36 16.88 13.56 -3.47
N LYS A 37 17.19 13.04 -2.27
CA LYS A 37 16.66 13.56 -1.02
C LYS A 37 17.45 14.83 -0.64
N ASN A 38 16.78 15.87 -0.18
CA ASN A 38 17.41 17.09 0.33
C ASN A 38 17.98 16.84 1.76
N LEU A 39 18.54 17.88 2.39
CA LEU A 39 19.10 17.79 3.75
C LEU A 39 18.06 17.37 4.82
N GLN A 40 16.78 17.52 4.54
CA GLN A 40 15.67 17.14 5.43
C GLN A 40 15.14 15.73 5.11
N GLY A 41 15.73 15.01 4.16
CA GLY A 41 15.27 13.68 3.73
C GLY A 41 14.13 13.70 2.72
N MET A 42 13.67 14.87 2.27
CA MET A 42 12.55 15.02 1.34
C MET A 42 12.99 14.83 -0.11
N PRO A 43 12.27 14.06 -0.96
CA PRO A 43 12.58 13.92 -2.37
C PRO A 43 12.39 15.24 -3.13
N MET A 44 13.22 15.46 -4.15
CA MET A 44 13.07 16.60 -5.07
C MET A 44 11.69 16.63 -5.76
N ILE A 45 11.14 15.46 -6.10
CA ILE A 45 9.81 15.34 -6.71
C ILE A 45 8.91 14.64 -5.69
N ARG A 46 8.11 15.41 -4.96
CA ARG A 46 7.08 14.88 -4.05
C ARG A 46 5.89 14.39 -4.87
N VAL A 47 5.39 13.19 -4.53
CA VAL A 47 4.26 12.55 -5.22
C VAL A 47 3.15 12.16 -4.24
N LEU A 48 3.53 11.68 -3.06
CA LEU A 48 2.63 11.43 -1.95
C LEU A 48 2.98 12.40 -0.83
N GLU A 49 1.97 13.05 -0.26
CA GLU A 49 2.12 14.00 0.84
C GLU A 49 1.05 13.69 1.89
N ASP A 50 1.48 13.36 3.10
CA ASP A 50 0.63 13.10 4.27
C ASP A 50 -0.51 12.08 4.04
N ILE A 51 -0.17 10.92 3.46
CA ILE A 51 -1.17 9.89 3.15
C ILE A 51 -1.43 8.99 4.36
N ASP A 52 -2.70 8.90 4.76
CA ASP A 52 -3.23 7.93 5.70
C ASP A 52 -4.09 6.88 5.00
N LEU A 53 -3.86 5.60 5.30
CA LEU A 53 -4.66 4.49 4.79
C LEU A 53 -4.75 3.36 5.81
N THR A 54 -5.91 2.72 5.89
CA THR A 54 -6.10 1.51 6.70
C THR A 54 -6.86 0.47 5.88
N ILE A 55 -6.31 -0.72 5.76
CA ILE A 55 -6.90 -1.87 5.08
C ILE A 55 -7.12 -2.98 6.10
N ARG A 56 -8.36 -3.48 6.17
CA ARG A 56 -8.69 -4.62 7.03
C ARG A 56 -8.52 -5.94 6.30
N ARG A 57 -8.34 -7.02 7.05
CA ARG A 57 -8.29 -8.39 6.51
C ARG A 57 -9.55 -8.69 5.72
N GLY A 58 -9.38 -9.29 4.54
CA GLY A 58 -10.48 -9.63 3.64
C GLY A 58 -11.07 -8.45 2.86
N GLN A 59 -10.58 -7.22 3.09
CA GLN A 59 -11.04 -6.04 2.34
C GLN A 59 -10.31 -5.93 0.99
N ALA A 60 -11.08 -5.74 -0.07
CA ALA A 60 -10.56 -5.31 -1.37
C ALA A 60 -10.78 -3.80 -1.51
N ILE A 61 -9.74 -3.07 -1.90
CA ILE A 61 -9.81 -1.62 -2.15
C ILE A 61 -9.40 -1.30 -3.59
N GLY A 62 -10.07 -0.34 -4.20
CA GLY A 62 -9.67 0.27 -5.46
C GLY A 62 -9.14 1.68 -5.21
N VAL A 63 -7.96 1.99 -5.75
CA VAL A 63 -7.41 3.36 -5.74
C VAL A 63 -7.55 3.93 -7.14
N ILE A 64 -8.35 4.99 -7.28
CA ILE A 64 -8.63 5.66 -8.54
C ILE A 64 -8.12 7.11 -8.52
N GLY A 65 -7.92 7.69 -9.70
CA GLY A 65 -7.45 9.05 -9.86
C GLY A 65 -6.78 9.25 -11.22
N GLU A 66 -6.54 10.51 -11.59
CA GLU A 66 -5.91 10.89 -12.86
C GLU A 66 -4.48 10.35 -13.01
N SER A 67 -3.97 10.32 -14.23
CA SER A 67 -2.55 10.00 -14.45
C SER A 67 -1.65 10.92 -13.62
N GLY A 68 -0.64 10.37 -12.96
CA GLY A 68 0.25 11.14 -12.09
C GLY A 68 -0.24 11.37 -10.65
N SER A 69 -1.45 10.96 -10.28
CA SER A 69 -1.99 11.15 -8.92
C SER A 69 -1.32 10.33 -7.80
N GLY A 70 -0.20 9.64 -8.07
CA GLY A 70 0.55 8.89 -7.06
C GLY A 70 0.10 7.45 -6.79
N LYS A 71 -0.92 6.91 -7.47
CA LYS A 71 -1.41 5.52 -7.28
C LYS A 71 -0.30 4.47 -7.35
N SER A 72 0.47 4.50 -8.43
CA SER A 72 1.58 3.55 -8.64
C SER A 72 2.77 3.83 -7.71
N THR A 73 2.88 5.04 -7.16
CA THR A 73 3.87 5.38 -6.13
C THR A 73 3.47 4.76 -4.81
N LEU A 74 2.20 4.88 -4.40
CA LEU A 74 1.67 4.25 -3.19
C LEU A 74 1.83 2.73 -3.25
N ALA A 75 1.48 2.11 -4.37
CA ALA A 75 1.68 0.67 -4.57
C ALA A 75 3.15 0.24 -4.42
N ARG A 76 4.09 1.02 -4.96
CA ARG A 76 5.53 0.74 -4.85
C ARG A 76 6.05 0.87 -3.41
N VAL A 77 5.59 1.86 -2.65
CA VAL A 77 5.94 1.97 -1.21
C VAL A 77 5.45 0.74 -0.45
N VAL A 78 4.19 0.36 -0.62
CA VAL A 78 3.60 -0.82 0.05
C VAL A 78 4.33 -2.11 -0.37
N ALA A 79 4.75 -2.21 -1.63
CA ALA A 79 5.54 -3.34 -2.13
C ALA A 79 7.01 -3.34 -1.68
N GLY A 80 7.50 -2.29 -1.03
CA GLY A 80 8.89 -2.18 -0.57
C GLY A 80 9.88 -1.77 -1.67
N LEU A 81 9.36 -1.27 -2.79
CA LEU A 81 10.12 -0.86 -3.97
C LEU A 81 10.46 0.64 -3.97
N LEU A 82 9.92 1.39 -3.02
CA LEU A 82 10.19 2.82 -2.85
C LEU A 82 10.21 3.17 -1.36
N ASP A 83 11.38 3.56 -0.88
CA ASP A 83 11.57 4.03 0.48
C ASP A 83 10.88 5.39 0.70
N PRO A 84 9.97 5.53 1.68
CA PRO A 84 9.37 6.81 1.96
C PRO A 84 10.37 7.81 2.56
N ALA A 85 10.02 9.09 2.52
CA ALA A 85 10.75 10.14 3.23
C ALA A 85 10.27 10.27 4.69
N HIS A 86 8.95 10.16 4.89
CA HIS A 86 8.31 10.22 6.20
C HIS A 86 7.10 9.29 6.26
N GLY A 87 6.64 9.06 7.49
CA GLY A 87 5.50 8.21 7.80
C GLY A 87 5.94 6.79 8.16
N SER A 88 4.96 5.97 8.50
CA SER A 88 5.17 4.58 8.88
C SER A 88 4.17 3.65 8.19
N LEU A 89 4.59 2.41 8.00
CA LEU A 89 3.75 1.34 7.51
C LEU A 89 3.76 0.21 8.54
N THR A 90 2.60 -0.32 8.87
CA THR A 90 2.49 -1.53 9.68
C THR A 90 1.72 -2.58 8.91
N PHE A 91 2.25 -3.80 8.84
CA PHE A 91 1.57 -4.96 8.28
C PHE A 91 1.35 -6.00 9.36
N ASP A 92 0.09 -6.33 9.60
CA ASP A 92 -0.31 -7.36 10.56
C ASP A 92 0.26 -7.12 11.98
N GLY A 93 0.15 -5.87 12.46
CA GLY A 93 0.67 -5.46 13.76
C GLY A 93 2.19 -5.27 13.84
N ALA A 94 2.95 -5.64 12.81
CA ALA A 94 4.41 -5.47 12.76
C ALA A 94 4.81 -4.29 11.86
N ASP A 95 5.96 -3.67 12.14
CA ASP A 95 6.54 -2.64 11.28
C ASP A 95 6.86 -3.21 9.89
N LEU A 96 6.57 -2.43 8.85
CA LEU A 96 6.81 -2.81 7.47
C LEU A 96 7.75 -1.80 6.82
N SER A 97 8.99 -2.20 6.58
CA SER A 97 9.96 -1.37 5.88
C SER A 97 9.47 -0.98 4.48
N GLY A 98 9.71 0.27 4.09
CA GLY A 98 9.53 0.74 2.70
C GLY A 98 10.58 0.20 1.72
N THR A 99 11.59 -0.52 2.22
CA THR A 99 12.61 -1.20 1.40
C THR A 99 12.46 -2.71 1.51
N LEU A 100 12.81 -3.43 0.45
CA LEU A 100 12.87 -4.89 0.47
C LEU A 100 13.89 -5.39 1.52
N ALA A 101 15.08 -4.79 1.59
CA ALA A 101 16.14 -5.24 2.50
C ALA A 101 15.73 -5.22 3.99
N GLY A 102 14.79 -4.36 4.38
CA GLY A 102 14.28 -4.26 5.74
C GLY A 102 13.08 -5.16 6.06
N ARG A 103 12.66 -6.06 5.14
CA ARG A 103 11.48 -6.92 5.32
C ARG A 103 11.85 -8.33 5.74
N THR A 104 10.97 -8.94 6.53
CA THR A 104 11.08 -10.36 6.86
C THR A 104 10.68 -11.23 5.67
N GLU A 105 11.19 -12.46 5.61
CA GLU A 105 10.83 -13.43 4.59
C GLU A 105 9.31 -13.68 4.52
N GLU A 106 8.63 -13.64 5.68
CA GLU A 106 7.17 -13.75 5.74
C GLU A 106 6.46 -12.54 5.10
N GLN A 107 6.92 -11.32 5.38
CA GLN A 107 6.38 -10.10 4.76
C GLN A 107 6.56 -10.13 3.24
N PHE A 108 7.70 -10.62 2.74
CA PHE A 108 7.91 -10.83 1.31
C PHE A 108 6.88 -11.79 0.72
N ARG A 109 6.69 -12.97 1.31
CA ARG A 109 5.72 -13.96 0.81
C ARG A 109 4.29 -13.45 0.80
N ARG A 110 3.93 -12.58 1.75
CA ARG A 110 2.55 -12.10 1.94
C ARG A 110 2.20 -10.83 1.17
N ILE A 111 3.19 -10.11 0.63
CA ILE A 111 2.99 -8.88 -0.13
C ILE A 111 3.54 -9.07 -1.53
N GLN A 112 2.65 -9.13 -2.52
CA GLN A 112 3.00 -9.39 -3.91
C GLN A 112 2.43 -8.29 -4.81
N MET A 113 3.26 -7.77 -5.70
CA MET A 113 2.86 -6.80 -6.70
C MET A 113 2.75 -7.51 -8.05
N VAL A 114 1.61 -7.37 -8.71
CA VAL A 114 1.41 -7.83 -10.09
C VAL A 114 1.48 -6.60 -10.99
N PHE A 115 2.38 -6.64 -11.97
CA PHE A 115 2.57 -5.56 -12.92
C PHE A 115 1.61 -5.69 -14.10
N GLN A 116 1.22 -4.55 -14.67
CA GLN A 116 0.48 -4.47 -15.92
C GLN A 116 1.43 -4.61 -17.11
#